data_AF-A0A9W6RQU6-F1
#
_entry.id   AF-A0A9W6RQU6-F1
#
_cell.length_a   1.000
_cell.length_b   1.000
_cell.length_c   1.000
_cell.angle_alpha   90.00
_cell.angle_beta   90.00
_cell.angle_gamma   90.00
#
_symmetry.space_group_name_H-M   'P 1'
#
loop_
_entity.id
_entity.type
_entity.pdbx_description
1 polymer ?
#
loop_
_entity_poly.entity_id
_entity_poly.type
_entity_poly.pdbx_seq_one_letter_code
_entity_poly.pdbx_strand_id
1 'polypeptide(L)'
;MIDRDRAVRLVEELLRAEEREFAERGRPVTLAICKVTEHRLGWIIDSQSAAYVHSGDVGAMLVGGGPYLVDRHDGSVHRIPATDYVGGLWEEDYEQRIKPTGAAEADPLRGTPFATEIRKALEQEGRVAAIRRLRRCAPGVNMAQANDYVAAIAAGERPSAELIELAGPPDRFSSRLGITTVAGPLLTP
;
A
#
# COMPACT_ATOMS: atom_id res chain seq x y z
N MET A 1 -3.97 -16.25 -12.24
CA MET A 1 -3.05 -15.21 -11.74
C MET A 1 -2.50 -14.48 -12.93
N ILE A 2 -2.45 -13.16 -12.85
CA ILE A 2 -1.86 -12.31 -13.89
C ILE A 2 -0.33 -12.50 -13.88
N ASP A 3 0.35 -12.19 -14.97
CA ASP A 3 1.82 -12.17 -15.02
C ASP A 3 2.34 -10.72 -15.06
N ARG A 4 3.66 -10.55 -14.88
CA ARG A 4 4.30 -9.23 -14.86
C ARG A 4 4.00 -8.42 -16.12
N ASP A 5 4.08 -9.03 -17.30
CA ASP A 5 3.93 -8.33 -18.57
C ASP A 5 2.48 -7.89 -18.78
N ARG A 6 1.52 -8.69 -18.35
CA ARG A 6 0.11 -8.34 -18.35
C ARG A 6 -0.19 -7.21 -17.35
N ALA A 7 0.41 -7.23 -16.16
CA ALA A 7 0.29 -6.13 -15.20
C ALA A 7 0.84 -4.81 -15.76
N VAL A 8 2.00 -4.87 -16.42
CA VAL A 8 2.59 -3.70 -17.11
C VAL A 8 1.65 -3.17 -18.19
N ARG A 9 1.11 -4.04 -19.06
CA ARG A 9 0.18 -3.61 -20.12
C ARG A 9 -1.07 -2.91 -19.58
N LEU A 10 -1.63 -3.41 -18.48
CA LEU A 10 -2.81 -2.79 -17.85
C LEU A 10 -2.51 -1.36 -17.38
N VAL A 11 -1.34 -1.14 -16.77
CA VAL A 11 -0.94 0.20 -16.33
C VAL A 11 -0.57 1.09 -17.52
N GLU A 12 0.07 0.58 -18.57
CA GLU A 12 0.33 1.36 -19.78
C GLU A 12 -0.96 1.84 -20.45
N GLU A 13 -2.00 1.00 -20.53
CA GLU A 13 -3.31 1.38 -21.06
C GLU A 13 -3.97 2.49 -20.22
N LEU A 14 -3.87 2.38 -18.88
CA LEU A 14 -4.34 3.41 -17.95
C LEU A 14 -3.57 4.73 -18.13
N LEU A 15 -2.24 4.68 -18.21
CA LEU A 15 -1.41 5.87 -18.41
C LEU A 15 -1.76 6.58 -19.73
N ARG A 16 -1.97 5.84 -20.82
CA ARG A 16 -2.44 6.44 -22.09
C ARG A 16 -3.79 7.15 -21.95
N ALA A 17 -4.66 6.68 -21.06
CA ALA A 17 -5.93 7.36 -20.77
C ALA A 17 -5.71 8.66 -19.98
N GLU A 18 -4.83 8.63 -18.99
CA GLU A 18 -4.46 9.81 -18.20
C GLU A 18 -3.76 10.88 -19.05
N GLU A 19 -2.85 10.49 -19.96
CA GLU A 19 -2.21 11.41 -20.90
C GLU A 19 -3.24 12.18 -21.74
N ARG A 20 -4.29 11.49 -22.20
CA ARG A 20 -5.40 12.13 -22.94
C ARG A 20 -6.14 13.14 -22.05
N GLU A 21 -6.47 12.77 -20.82
CA GLU A 21 -7.12 13.66 -19.85
C GLU A 21 -6.26 14.90 -19.53
N PHE A 22 -4.95 14.72 -19.37
CA PHE A 22 -4.01 15.82 -19.19
C PHE A 22 -3.97 16.77 -20.40
N ALA A 23 -3.95 16.21 -21.61
CA ALA A 23 -3.98 16.99 -22.84
C ALA A 23 -5.29 17.80 -22.98
N GLU A 24 -6.44 17.20 -22.68
CA GLU A 24 -7.75 17.88 -22.68
C GLU A 24 -7.80 19.04 -21.68
N ARG A 25 -7.09 18.92 -20.55
CA ARG A 25 -6.94 19.97 -19.54
C ARG A 25 -5.85 21.01 -19.89
N GLY A 26 -5.31 20.98 -21.11
CA GLY A 26 -4.27 21.91 -21.58
C GLY A 26 -2.91 21.72 -20.91
N ARG A 27 -2.65 20.55 -20.30
CA ARG A 27 -1.40 20.21 -19.62
C ARG A 27 -0.82 18.90 -20.15
N PRO A 28 -0.55 18.79 -21.46
CA PRO A 28 -0.08 17.54 -22.06
C PRO A 28 1.22 17.07 -21.40
N VAL A 29 1.25 15.80 -21.04
CA VAL A 29 2.41 15.12 -20.46
C VAL A 29 2.51 13.73 -21.07
N THR A 30 3.73 13.23 -21.26
CA THR A 30 3.98 11.83 -21.57
C THR A 30 4.37 11.11 -20.28
N LEU A 31 3.67 10.03 -19.97
CA LEU A 31 3.86 9.20 -18.78
C LEU A 31 4.63 7.94 -19.16
N ALA A 32 5.52 7.52 -18.27
CA ALA A 32 6.33 6.33 -18.45
C ALA A 32 6.38 5.53 -17.14
N ILE A 33 6.35 4.21 -17.26
CA ILE A 33 6.65 3.31 -16.16
C ILE A 33 8.15 3.39 -15.87
N CYS A 34 8.52 3.67 -14.63
CA CYS A 34 9.93 3.77 -14.22
C CYS A 34 10.39 2.58 -13.37
N LYS A 35 9.46 1.89 -12.69
CA LYS A 35 9.78 0.72 -11.87
C LYS A 35 8.61 -0.25 -11.77
N VAL A 36 8.93 -1.54 -11.76
CA VAL A 36 7.98 -2.63 -11.53
C VAL A 36 8.56 -3.52 -10.43
N THR A 37 7.83 -3.64 -9.33
CA THR A 37 8.24 -4.43 -8.17
C THR A 37 7.20 -5.52 -7.93
N GLU A 38 7.64 -6.78 -7.84
CA GLU A 38 6.74 -7.85 -7.40
C GLU A 38 6.41 -7.67 -5.91
N HIS A 39 5.13 -7.84 -5.58
CA HIS A 39 4.61 -7.74 -4.24
C HIS A 39 3.72 -8.94 -3.91
N ARG A 40 3.55 -9.26 -2.62
CA ARG A 40 2.71 -10.40 -2.18
C ARG A 40 1.27 -10.30 -2.70
N LEU A 41 0.75 -9.08 -2.86
CA LEU A 41 -0.60 -8.79 -3.36
C LEU A 41 -0.68 -8.73 -4.90
N GLY A 42 0.45 -8.66 -5.62
CA GLY A 42 0.46 -8.41 -7.06
C GLY A 42 1.73 -7.71 -7.55
N TRP A 43 1.58 -6.67 -8.38
CA TRP A 43 2.70 -5.85 -8.86
C TRP A 43 2.50 -4.39 -8.48
N ILE A 44 3.56 -3.79 -7.92
CA ILE A 44 3.64 -2.36 -7.69
C ILE A 44 4.35 -1.71 -8.86
N ILE A 45 3.68 -0.77 -9.51
CA ILE A 45 4.15 -0.13 -10.75
C ILE A 45 4.22 1.37 -10.51
N ASP A 46 5.45 1.90 -10.49
CA ASP A 46 5.73 3.32 -10.39
C ASP A 46 5.74 3.94 -11.79
N SER A 47 5.12 5.12 -11.91
CA SER A 47 5.12 5.92 -13.14
C SER A 47 5.54 7.36 -12.89
N GLN A 48 6.19 7.97 -13.88
CA GLN A 48 6.58 9.37 -13.89
C GLN A 48 6.47 9.99 -15.28
N SER A 49 6.70 11.30 -15.39
CA SER A 49 6.85 11.91 -16.72
C SER A 49 8.05 11.28 -17.43
N ALA A 50 7.91 11.01 -18.72
CA ALA A 50 9.01 10.51 -19.55
C ALA A 50 10.21 11.48 -19.54
N ALA A 51 9.93 12.79 -19.47
CA ALA A 51 10.95 13.82 -19.35
C ALA A 51 11.79 13.64 -18.08
N TYR A 52 11.16 13.47 -16.91
CA TYR A 52 11.86 13.24 -15.65
C TYR A 52 12.64 11.92 -15.67
N VAL A 53 12.05 10.84 -16.17
CA VAL A 53 12.72 9.53 -16.24
C VAL A 53 13.98 9.60 -17.10
N HIS A 54 13.96 10.40 -18.18
CA HIS A 54 15.09 10.55 -19.07
C HIS A 54 16.18 11.50 -18.52
N SER A 55 15.79 12.66 -17.97
CA SER A 55 16.72 13.73 -17.62
C SER A 55 17.10 13.80 -16.13
N GLY A 56 16.25 13.25 -15.25
CA GLY A 56 16.34 13.45 -13.81
C GLY A 56 15.99 14.87 -13.34
N ASP A 57 15.51 15.75 -14.23
CA ASP A 57 15.15 17.13 -13.89
C ASP A 57 13.91 17.17 -12.98
N VAL A 58 14.11 17.59 -11.74
CA VAL A 58 13.05 17.70 -10.73
C VAL A 58 11.91 18.62 -11.18
N GLY A 59 12.18 19.60 -12.06
CA GLY A 59 11.14 20.46 -12.65
C GLY A 59 10.14 19.71 -13.52
N ALA A 60 10.51 18.54 -14.05
CA ALA A 60 9.64 17.66 -14.83
C ALA A 60 8.95 16.57 -13.99
N MET A 61 9.21 16.50 -12.69
CA MET A 61 8.67 15.47 -11.81
C MET A 61 7.17 15.68 -11.56
N LEU A 62 6.39 14.59 -11.65
CA LEU A 62 4.97 14.61 -11.30
C LEU A 62 4.80 14.35 -9.81
N VAL A 63 4.19 15.31 -9.13
CA VAL A 63 3.96 15.27 -7.67
C VAL A 63 2.61 14.63 -7.36
N GLY A 64 2.58 13.72 -6.39
CA GLY A 64 1.36 13.22 -5.76
C GLY A 64 0.70 11.99 -6.40
N GLY A 65 1.18 11.52 -7.57
CA GLY A 65 0.54 10.42 -8.32
C GLY A 65 0.55 9.06 -7.63
N GLY A 66 1.61 8.77 -6.84
CA GLY A 66 1.85 7.48 -6.19
C GLY A 66 1.92 6.29 -7.16
N PRO A 67 2.28 5.08 -6.70
CA PRO A 67 2.31 3.90 -7.55
C PRO A 67 0.92 3.27 -7.74
N TYR A 68 0.84 2.38 -8.73
CA TYR A 68 -0.30 1.48 -8.93
C TYR A 68 -0.03 0.12 -8.31
N LEU A 69 -1.05 -0.49 -7.70
CA LEU A 69 -1.12 -1.92 -7.42
C LEU A 69 -1.96 -2.59 -8.51
N VAL A 70 -1.43 -3.62 -9.15
CA VAL A 70 -2.20 -4.55 -9.99
C VAL A 70 -2.41 -5.85 -9.20
N ASP A 71 -3.66 -6.22 -8.92
CA ASP A 71 -3.98 -7.44 -8.17
C ASP A 71 -3.52 -8.71 -8.90
N ARG A 72 -2.91 -9.61 -8.13
CA ARG A 72 -2.34 -10.86 -8.64
C ARG A 72 -3.36 -11.81 -9.26
N HIS A 73 -4.60 -11.79 -8.80
CA HIS A 73 -5.61 -12.78 -9.13
C HIS A 73 -6.51 -12.30 -10.26
N ASP A 74 -7.06 -11.10 -10.15
CA ASP A 74 -8.09 -10.60 -11.08
C ASP A 74 -7.61 -9.46 -12.00
N GLY A 75 -6.41 -8.93 -11.76
CA GLY A 75 -5.83 -7.87 -12.56
C GLY A 75 -6.48 -6.50 -12.37
N SER A 76 -7.31 -6.32 -11.33
CA SER A 76 -7.80 -5.00 -10.96
C SER A 76 -6.64 -4.06 -10.64
N VAL A 77 -6.78 -2.79 -11.02
CA VAL A 77 -5.75 -1.77 -10.87
C VAL A 77 -6.20 -0.76 -9.83
N HIS A 78 -5.33 -0.48 -8.86
CA HIS A 78 -5.60 0.42 -7.76
C HIS A 78 -4.51 1.48 -7.67
N ARG A 79 -4.90 2.74 -7.45
CA ARG A 79 -3.96 3.83 -7.17
C ARG A 79 -3.68 3.88 -5.68
N ILE A 80 -2.40 3.82 -5.32
CA ILE A 80 -1.93 4.03 -3.95
C ILE A 80 -1.45 5.49 -3.86
N PRO A 81 -2.08 6.35 -3.04
CA PRO A 81 -1.58 7.70 -2.81
C PRO A 81 -0.12 7.67 -2.32
N ALA A 82 0.73 8.58 -2.82
CA ALA A 82 2.16 8.58 -2.48
C ALA A 82 2.43 8.63 -0.96
N THR A 83 1.60 9.36 -0.22
CA THR A 83 1.68 9.45 1.25
C THR A 83 1.37 8.13 1.93
N ASP A 84 0.37 7.40 1.43
CA ASP A 84 -0.06 6.11 1.99
C ASP A 84 0.95 5.01 1.63
N TYR A 85 1.57 5.11 0.45
CA TYR A 85 2.66 4.23 0.01
C TYR A 85 3.89 4.33 0.91
N VAL A 86 4.38 5.55 1.17
CA VAL A 86 5.53 5.79 2.06
C VAL A 86 5.22 5.40 3.51
N GLY A 87 3.97 5.57 3.93
CA GLY A 87 3.52 5.19 5.26
C GLY A 87 3.42 3.67 5.48
N GLY A 88 3.37 2.86 4.42
CA GLY A 88 3.22 1.39 4.50
C GLY A 88 1.79 0.91 4.82
N LEU A 89 0.83 1.82 5.00
CA LEU A 89 -0.50 1.51 5.53
C LEU A 89 -1.53 1.14 4.44
N TRP A 90 -1.14 1.26 3.17
CA TRP A 90 -2.00 0.97 2.03
C TRP A 90 -2.36 -0.51 1.89
N GLU A 91 -1.50 -1.41 2.39
CA GLU A 91 -1.74 -2.86 2.32
C GLU A 91 -2.94 -3.26 3.18
N GLU A 92 -3.03 -2.73 4.39
CA GLU A 92 -4.16 -2.97 5.30
C GLU A 92 -5.45 -2.40 4.72
N ASP A 93 -5.40 -1.16 4.20
CA ASP A 93 -6.57 -0.53 3.57
C ASP A 93 -7.05 -1.33 2.35
N TYR A 94 -6.14 -1.87 1.55
CA TYR A 94 -6.47 -2.70 0.40
C TYR A 94 -7.22 -3.98 0.81
N GLU A 95 -6.66 -4.71 1.77
CA GLU A 95 -7.22 -5.98 2.24
C GLU A 95 -8.54 -5.82 2.99
N GLN A 96 -8.72 -4.70 3.71
CA GLN A 96 -9.94 -4.45 4.47
C GLN A 96 -11.09 -3.92 3.60
N ARG A 97 -10.79 -2.99 2.68
CA ARG A 97 -11.82 -2.24 1.95
C ARG A 97 -12.08 -2.75 0.55
N ILE A 98 -11.04 -3.18 -0.17
CA ILE A 98 -11.14 -3.50 -1.60
C ILE A 98 -11.23 -4.99 -1.82
N LYS A 99 -10.40 -5.77 -1.11
CA LYS A 99 -10.39 -7.22 -1.20
C LYS A 99 -10.74 -7.89 0.12
N PRO A 100 -11.98 -7.72 0.64
CA PRO A 100 -12.46 -8.53 1.75
C PRO A 100 -12.58 -9.97 1.25
N THR A 101 -11.48 -10.71 1.32
CA THR A 101 -11.40 -12.05 0.76
C THR A 101 -12.27 -12.96 1.62
N GLY A 102 -13.38 -13.43 1.05
CA GLY A 102 -14.02 -14.64 1.53
C GLY A 102 -13.06 -15.81 1.36
N ALA A 103 -12.62 -16.37 2.50
CA ALA A 103 -12.09 -17.72 2.68
C ALA A 103 -10.93 -18.16 1.77
N ALA A 104 -9.69 -17.81 2.12
CA ALA A 104 -8.53 -18.70 2.03
C ALA A 104 -7.37 -18.12 2.87
N GLU A 105 -7.11 -18.78 4.01
CA GLU A 105 -6.17 -18.41 5.07
C GLU A 105 -6.44 -17.06 5.73
N ALA A 106 -7.31 -17.10 6.75
CA ALA A 106 -7.41 -16.02 7.71
C ALA A 106 -6.08 -15.90 8.45
N ASP A 107 -5.17 -15.04 7.98
CA ASP A 107 -4.09 -14.52 8.82
C ASP A 107 -4.77 -14.03 10.11
N PRO A 108 -4.53 -14.65 11.28
CA PRO A 108 -5.15 -14.24 12.53
C PRO A 108 -4.82 -12.80 12.91
N LEU A 109 -3.77 -12.23 12.29
CA LEU A 109 -3.36 -10.84 12.45
C LEU A 109 -4.02 -9.89 11.45
N ARG A 110 -4.90 -10.37 10.56
CA ARG A 110 -5.64 -9.52 9.61
C ARG A 110 -6.44 -8.44 10.35
N GLY A 111 -6.32 -7.19 9.89
CA GLY A 111 -7.01 -6.05 10.50
C GLY A 111 -6.42 -5.61 11.85
N THR A 112 -5.19 -6.00 12.15
CA THR A 112 -4.42 -5.59 13.33
C THR A 112 -3.42 -4.50 12.90
N PRO A 113 -3.57 -3.25 13.38
CA PRO A 113 -2.72 -2.13 12.94
C PRO A 113 -1.23 -2.38 13.10
N PHE A 114 -0.43 -2.10 12.07
CA PHE A 114 1.02 -2.23 12.08
C PHE A 114 1.55 -3.67 12.20
N ALA A 115 0.70 -4.70 12.09
CA ALA A 115 1.11 -6.08 12.30
C ALA A 115 2.28 -6.51 11.40
N THR A 116 2.29 -6.06 10.15
CA THR A 116 3.35 -6.35 9.18
C THR A 116 4.68 -5.71 9.58
N GLU A 117 4.69 -4.43 9.95
CA GLU A 117 5.89 -3.70 10.36
C GLU A 117 6.47 -4.26 11.66
N ILE A 118 5.61 -4.68 12.59
CA ILE A 118 6.03 -5.30 13.85
C ILE A 118 6.61 -6.69 13.59
N ARG A 119 5.99 -7.51 12.73
CA ARG A 119 6.52 -8.83 12.34
C ARG A 119 7.90 -8.70 11.68
N LYS A 120 8.05 -7.76 10.74
CA LYS A 120 9.34 -7.46 10.10
C LYS A 120 10.40 -7.01 11.11
N ALA A 121 10.04 -6.12 12.05
CA ALA A 121 10.97 -5.68 13.08
C ALA A 121 11.37 -6.81 14.04
N LEU A 122 10.44 -7.73 14.37
CA LEU A 122 10.73 -8.93 15.16
C LEU A 122 11.75 -9.83 14.45
N GLU A 123 11.57 -10.06 13.15
CA GLU A 123 12.45 -10.91 12.34
C GLU A 123 13.85 -10.29 12.13
N GLN A 124 13.93 -8.97 11.91
CA GLN A 124 15.16 -8.31 11.48
C GLN A 124 15.97 -7.69 12.63
N GLU A 125 15.29 -7.16 13.65
CA GLU A 125 15.90 -6.30 14.68
C GLU A 125 15.58 -6.78 16.12
N GLY A 126 14.67 -7.75 16.26
CA GLY A 126 14.27 -8.34 17.53
C GLY A 126 13.23 -7.53 18.32
N ARG A 127 12.84 -8.07 19.47
CA ARG A 127 11.69 -7.61 20.27
C ARG A 127 11.76 -6.15 20.70
N VAL A 128 12.94 -5.67 21.12
CA VAL A 128 13.11 -4.30 21.60
C VAL A 128 12.88 -3.28 20.47
N ALA A 129 13.35 -3.59 19.25
CA ALA A 129 13.13 -2.75 18.09
C ALA A 129 11.65 -2.73 17.68
N ALA A 130 10.98 -3.89 17.71
CA ALA A 130 9.54 -3.99 17.49
C ALA A 130 8.73 -3.13 18.46
N ILE A 131 9.03 -3.19 19.78
CA ILE A 131 8.34 -2.36 20.79
C ILE A 131 8.59 -0.86 20.53
N ARG A 132 9.84 -0.47 20.23
CA ARG A 132 10.17 0.93 19.91
C ARG A 132 9.45 1.41 18.66
N ARG A 133 9.33 0.56 17.64
CA ARG A 133 8.63 0.87 16.39
C ARG A 133 7.13 1.02 16.63
N LEU A 134 6.49 0.11 17.37
CA LEU A 134 5.08 0.24 17.75
C LEU A 134 4.80 1.56 18.47
N ARG A 135 5.58 1.89 19.50
CA ARG A 135 5.40 3.13 20.27
C ARG A 135 5.66 4.41 19.46
N ARG A 136 6.44 4.32 18.37
CA ARG A 136 6.64 5.43 17.43
C ARG A 136 5.40 5.64 16.56
N CYS A 137 4.79 4.55 16.10
CA CYS A 137 3.60 4.60 15.24
C CYS A 137 2.32 4.91 16.04
N ALA A 138 2.23 4.42 17.29
CA ALA A 138 1.12 4.59 18.22
C ALA A 138 1.60 5.21 19.55
N PRO A 139 1.77 6.55 19.62
CA PRO A 139 2.25 7.23 20.83
C PRO A 139 1.34 7.08 22.05
N GLY A 140 0.06 6.72 21.85
CA GLY A 140 -0.91 6.46 22.92
C GLY A 140 -0.70 5.14 23.66
N VAL A 141 0.13 4.24 23.12
CA VAL A 141 0.44 2.95 23.71
C VAL A 141 1.60 3.07 24.69
N ASN A 142 1.37 2.70 25.95
CA ASN A 142 2.40 2.69 26.98
C ASN A 142 3.37 1.50 26.80
N MET A 143 4.43 1.44 27.62
CA MET A 143 5.46 0.41 27.47
C MET A 143 4.94 -1.03 27.72
N ALA A 144 4.07 -1.21 28.72
CA ALA A 144 3.50 -2.52 29.04
C ALA A 144 2.56 -2.98 27.93
N GLN A 145 1.64 -2.11 27.51
CA GLN A 145 0.72 -2.35 26.41
C GLN A 145 1.47 -2.66 25.10
N ALA A 146 2.56 -1.95 24.82
CA ALA A 146 3.37 -2.21 23.64
C ALA A 146 4.07 -3.57 23.70
N ASN A 147 4.51 -3.99 24.90
CA ASN A 147 5.10 -5.31 25.08
C ASN A 147 4.06 -6.42 24.89
N ASP A 148 2.84 -6.25 25.39
CA ASP A 148 1.76 -7.22 25.26
C ASP A 148 1.28 -7.34 23.82
N TYR A 149 1.18 -6.21 23.11
CA TYR A 149 0.89 -6.17 21.68
C TYR A 149 1.93 -6.96 20.89
N VAL A 150 3.21 -6.65 21.09
CA VAL A 150 4.32 -7.33 20.41
C VAL A 150 4.41 -8.80 20.80
N ALA A 151 4.02 -9.17 22.02
CA ALA A 151 3.93 -10.57 22.44
C ALA A 151 2.91 -11.35 21.61
N ALA A 152 1.71 -10.80 21.45
CA ALA A 152 0.64 -11.41 20.67
C ALA A 152 1.06 -11.57 19.20
N ILE A 153 1.62 -10.52 18.58
CA ILE A 153 2.14 -10.61 17.20
C ILE A 153 3.23 -11.69 17.07
N ALA A 154 4.16 -11.77 18.03
CA ALA A 154 5.23 -12.77 18.02
C ALA A 154 4.69 -14.21 18.18
N ALA A 155 3.56 -14.38 18.86
CA ALA A 155 2.86 -15.67 18.98
C ALA A 155 1.99 -16.00 17.75
N GLY A 156 1.88 -15.09 16.78
CA GLY A 156 0.92 -15.23 15.67
C GLY A 156 -0.53 -15.04 16.12
N GLU A 157 -0.74 -14.40 17.27
CA GLU A 157 -2.05 -14.18 17.90
C GLU A 157 -2.49 -12.73 17.77
N ARG A 158 -3.80 -12.53 17.66
CA ARG A 158 -4.38 -11.20 17.59
C ARG A 158 -4.24 -10.50 18.96
N PRO A 159 -3.66 -9.29 19.04
CA PRO A 159 -3.69 -8.48 20.26
C PRO A 159 -5.12 -8.21 20.71
N SER A 160 -5.32 -7.91 21.99
CA SER A 160 -6.66 -7.63 22.51
C SER A 160 -7.32 -6.46 21.78
N ALA A 161 -8.66 -6.45 21.73
CA ALA A 161 -9.40 -5.38 21.06
C ALA A 161 -9.07 -3.99 21.61
N GLU A 162 -8.86 -3.87 22.93
CA GLU A 162 -8.42 -2.63 23.60
C GLU A 162 -7.05 -2.18 23.09
N LEU A 163 -6.09 -3.10 22.95
CA LEU A 163 -4.77 -2.81 22.41
C LEU A 163 -4.82 -2.43 20.93
N ILE A 164 -5.72 -3.05 20.16
CA ILE A 164 -5.96 -2.71 18.76
C ILE A 164 -6.56 -1.31 18.62
N GLU A 165 -7.50 -0.93 19.48
CA GLU A 165 -8.11 0.39 19.49
C GLU A 165 -7.10 1.46 19.89
N LEU A 166 -6.26 1.19 20.90
CA LEU A 166 -5.24 2.10 21.39
C LEU A 166 -4.04 2.26 20.45
N ALA A 167 -3.63 1.15 19.82
CA ALA A 167 -2.68 1.17 18.70
C ALA A 167 -3.32 1.70 17.43
N GLY A 168 -4.65 1.71 17.40
CA GLY A 168 -5.47 2.17 16.31
C GLY A 168 -5.08 3.59 15.91
N PRO A 169 -5.21 3.89 14.62
CA PRO A 169 -4.82 5.18 14.08
C PRO A 169 -5.42 6.35 14.90
N PRO A 170 -4.65 7.19 15.64
CA PRO A 170 -5.20 8.42 16.23
C PRO A 170 -5.80 9.31 15.15
N ASP A 171 -6.83 10.09 15.42
CA ASP A 171 -7.68 10.89 14.51
C ASP A 171 -6.99 11.67 13.34
N ARG A 172 -5.66 11.77 13.32
CA ARG A 172 -4.80 12.12 12.18
C ARG A 172 -4.94 11.22 10.92
N PHE A 173 -5.81 10.20 10.92
CA PHE A 173 -6.09 9.34 9.76
C PHE A 173 -7.43 9.62 9.06
N SER A 174 -8.20 10.59 9.54
CA SER A 174 -9.37 11.15 8.83
C SER A 174 -8.98 11.88 7.53
N SER A 175 -7.69 12.14 7.30
CA SER A 175 -7.13 12.79 6.12
C SER A 175 -6.53 11.86 5.06
N ARG A 176 -6.66 10.53 5.21
CA ARG A 176 -6.19 9.58 4.18
C ARG A 176 -7.00 9.73 2.91
N LEU A 177 -6.32 9.78 1.76
CA LEU A 177 -6.98 9.61 0.46
C LEU A 177 -7.41 8.15 0.28
N GLY A 178 -6.62 7.21 0.82
CA GLY A 178 -6.87 5.78 0.74
C GLY A 178 -6.58 5.21 -0.63
N ILE A 179 -6.23 3.93 -0.67
CA ILE A 179 -6.12 3.20 -1.93
C ILE A 179 -7.48 3.17 -2.63
N THR A 180 -7.49 3.38 -3.95
CA THR A 180 -8.72 3.46 -4.75
C THR A 180 -8.61 2.59 -5.99
N THR A 181 -9.70 1.90 -6.35
CA THR A 181 -9.76 1.13 -7.61
C THR A 181 -9.98 2.08 -8.78
N VAL A 182 -9.07 2.04 -9.75
CA VAL A 182 -9.12 2.85 -10.98
C VAL A 182 -9.48 2.03 -12.22
N ALA A 183 -9.25 0.72 -12.18
CA ALA A 183 -9.80 -0.23 -13.14
C ALA A 183 -10.27 -1.49 -12.42
N GLY A 184 -11.51 -1.91 -12.70
CA GLY A 184 -12.13 -3.08 -12.08
C GLY A 184 -11.50 -4.41 -12.51
N PRO A 185 -11.97 -5.54 -11.95
CA PRO A 185 -11.53 -6.88 -12.35
C PRO A 185 -11.64 -7.08 -13.86
N LEU A 186 -10.70 -7.81 -14.45
CA LEU A 186 -10.88 -8.29 -15.81
C LEU A 186 -12.06 -9.26 -15.80
N LEU A 187 -13.21 -8.85 -16.34
CA LEU A 187 -14.31 -9.76 -16.61
C LEU A 187 -13.78 -10.84 -17.55
N THR A 188 -13.55 -12.05 -17.03
CA THR A 188 -13.35 -13.22 -17.89
C THR A 188 -14.66 -13.46 -18.65
N PRO A 189 -14.60 -13.67 -19.99
CA PRO A 189 -15.78 -14.01 -20.79
C PRO A 189 -16.41 -15.33 -20.36
#